data_AF-F7YCG9-F1
#
_entry.id   AF-F7YCG9-F1
#
_cell.length_a   1.000
_cell.length_b   1.000
_cell.length_c   1.000
_cell.angle_alpha   90.00
_cell.angle_beta   90.00
_cell.angle_gamma   90.00
#
_symmetry.space_group_name_H-M   'P 1'
#
loop_
_entity.id
_entity.type
_entity.pdbx_description
1 polymer ?
#
loop_
_entity_poly.entity_id
_entity_poly.type
_entity_poly.pdbx_seq_one_letter_code
_entity_poly.pdbx_strand_id
1 'polypeptide(L)'
;MEEDEGGSVLTASVCGGPKGDAQLMLICFEKPVLSLDLGASGQQLEPGISGSFDFKADGKTVTKTLQLEEMYNYFVVDLTKADPLLDLLRSKGEVSVGSTKYGATSFPLKGSSGAIGKVLAQCGKAKPADGD
;
A
#
# COMPACT_ATOMS: atom_id res chain seq x y z
N MET A 1 23.58 -23.76 8.67
CA MET A 1 22.12 -23.63 8.64
C MET A 1 21.88 -22.19 8.23
N GLU A 2 21.59 -21.98 6.96
CA GLU A 2 21.12 -20.69 6.44
C GLU A 2 19.60 -20.78 6.51
N GLU A 3 19.00 -19.88 7.29
CA GLU A 3 17.56 -19.75 7.38
C GLU A 3 17.11 -19.09 6.07
N ASP A 4 16.53 -19.87 5.15
CA ASP A 4 15.86 -19.32 3.98
C ASP A 4 14.52 -18.71 4.44
N GLU A 5 14.60 -17.60 5.16
CA GLU A 5 13.44 -16.85 5.70
C GLU A 5 12.68 -16.07 4.61
N GLY A 6 13.09 -16.23 3.34
CA GLY A 6 12.65 -15.39 2.23
C GLY A 6 11.76 -16.13 1.24
N GLY A 7 10.53 -16.48 1.63
CA GLY A 7 9.50 -16.86 0.66
C GLY A 7 9.35 -15.77 -0.41
N SER A 8 9.19 -16.14 -1.70
CA SER A 8 9.05 -15.15 -2.77
C SER A 8 7.82 -14.27 -2.56
N VAL A 9 8.04 -12.97 -2.34
CA VAL A 9 6.94 -12.00 -2.18
C VAL A 9 6.80 -11.16 -3.42
N LEU A 10 5.56 -11.02 -3.91
CA LEU A 10 5.23 -10.17 -5.04
C LEU A 10 4.64 -8.86 -4.52
N THR A 11 5.27 -7.76 -4.89
CA THR A 11 4.84 -6.39 -4.55
C THR A 11 4.42 -5.65 -5.81
N ALA A 12 3.31 -4.92 -5.75
CA ALA A 12 2.96 -3.89 -6.72
C ALA A 12 3.25 -2.53 -6.11
N SER A 13 4.03 -1.70 -6.79
CA SER A 13 4.40 -0.37 -6.29
C SER A 13 4.25 0.69 -7.37
N VAL A 14 3.95 1.92 -6.97
CA VAL A 14 3.94 3.09 -7.83
C VAL A 14 4.46 4.32 -7.09
N CYS A 15 5.29 5.11 -7.76
CA CYS A 15 5.72 6.40 -7.24
C CYS A 15 4.71 7.50 -7.62
N GLY A 16 4.56 8.49 -6.74
CA GLY A 16 3.64 9.60 -6.92
C GLY A 16 4.22 10.90 -6.42
N GLY A 17 3.41 11.96 -6.52
CA GLY A 17 3.81 13.31 -6.14
C GLY A 17 4.65 14.01 -7.20
N PRO A 18 4.83 15.35 -7.07
CA PRO A 18 5.45 16.18 -8.10
C PRO A 18 6.92 15.82 -8.37
N LYS A 19 7.59 15.17 -7.40
CA LYS A 19 8.98 14.72 -7.51
C LYS A 19 9.13 13.20 -7.59
N GLY A 20 8.03 12.44 -7.61
CA GLY A 20 8.06 10.99 -7.58
C GLY A 20 8.61 10.42 -6.27
N ASP A 21 8.56 11.20 -5.18
CA ASP A 21 9.15 10.91 -3.88
C ASP A 21 8.19 10.21 -2.91
N ALA A 22 6.89 10.23 -3.20
CA ALA A 22 5.92 9.41 -2.47
C ALA A 22 5.78 8.04 -3.12
N GLN A 23 5.43 7.03 -2.34
CA GLN A 23 5.27 5.66 -2.85
C GLN A 23 4.00 5.01 -2.30
N LEU A 24 3.25 4.34 -3.17
CA LEU A 24 2.15 3.48 -2.79
C LEU A 24 2.50 2.04 -3.14
N MET A 25 2.44 1.15 -2.16
CA MET A 25 2.83 -0.25 -2.30
C MET A 25 1.72 -1.17 -1.82
N LEU A 26 1.48 -2.25 -2.55
CA LEU A 26 0.62 -3.35 -2.17
C LEU A 26 1.43 -4.63 -2.15
N ILE A 27 1.47 -5.27 -0.99
CA ILE A 27 2.10 -6.56 -0.77
C ILE A 27 1.05 -7.53 -0.26
N CYS A 28 1.26 -8.84 -0.44
CA CYS A 28 0.37 -9.82 0.16
C CYS A 28 1.10 -11.07 0.63
N PHE A 29 1.17 -11.21 1.96
CA PHE A 29 1.56 -12.44 2.63
C PHE A 29 0.29 -13.24 2.91
N GLU A 30 -0.26 -13.24 4.13
CA GLU A 30 -1.58 -13.83 4.40
C GLU A 30 -2.71 -12.93 3.90
N LYS A 31 -2.60 -11.64 4.18
CA LYS A 31 -3.58 -10.59 3.85
C LYS A 31 -2.91 -9.52 2.98
N PRO A 32 -3.66 -8.85 2.10
CA PRO A 32 -3.14 -7.70 1.37
C PRO A 32 -2.86 -6.56 2.36
N VAL A 33 -1.65 -6.00 2.30
CA VAL A 33 -1.24 -4.84 3.08
C VAL A 33 -0.91 -3.71 2.11
N LEU A 34 -1.55 -2.57 2.29
CA LEU A 34 -1.26 -1.36 1.54
C LEU A 34 -0.37 -0.45 2.40
N SER A 35 0.73 0.01 1.83
CA SER A 35 1.68 0.93 2.47
C SER A 35 1.78 2.22 1.66
N LEU A 36 1.79 3.35 2.35
CA LEU A 36 1.91 4.70 1.82
C LEU A 36 3.13 5.37 2.44
N ASP A 37 4.14 5.60 1.63
CA ASP A 37 5.23 6.53 1.90
C ASP A 37 4.79 7.93 1.45
N LEU A 38 4.82 8.90 2.37
CA LEU A 38 4.47 10.29 2.10
C LEU A 38 5.60 11.07 1.41
N GLY A 39 6.78 10.47 1.21
CA GLY A 39 7.95 11.14 0.64
C GLY A 39 8.41 12.29 1.52
N ALA A 40 8.76 13.43 0.90
CA ALA A 40 9.23 14.61 1.64
C ALA A 40 8.19 15.19 2.61
N SER A 41 6.89 14.89 2.42
CA SER A 41 5.82 15.29 3.34
C SER A 41 5.77 14.45 4.62
N GLY A 42 6.46 13.31 4.65
CA GLY A 42 6.56 12.41 5.79
C GLY A 42 7.77 12.69 6.70
N GLN A 43 8.10 13.96 6.98
CA GLN A 43 9.14 14.26 7.98
C GLN A 43 8.90 13.46 9.26
N GLN A 44 10.00 12.99 9.87
CA GLN A 44 10.03 11.97 10.93
C GLN A 44 8.81 12.04 11.85
N LEU A 45 7.94 11.05 11.70
CA LEU A 45 6.66 10.98 12.37
C LEU A 45 6.84 10.36 13.76
N GLU A 46 6.01 10.77 14.71
CA GLU A 46 6.03 10.19 16.06
C GLU A 46 5.54 8.72 16.01
N PRO A 47 6.19 7.81 16.77
CA PRO A 47 5.70 6.46 17.01
C PRO A 47 4.22 6.39 17.41
N GLY A 48 3.54 5.33 17.00
CA GLY A 48 2.16 5.02 17.41
C GLY A 48 1.06 5.90 16.82
N ILE A 49 1.36 6.74 15.82
CA ILE A 49 0.34 7.59 15.20
C ILE A 49 -0.44 6.86 14.10
N SER A 50 -1.66 7.35 13.85
CA SER A 50 -2.47 6.97 12.69
C SER A 50 -2.99 8.19 11.95
N GLY A 51 -3.39 7.99 10.70
CA GLY A 51 -3.97 9.03 9.85
C GLY A 51 -5.18 8.50 9.09
N SER A 52 -6.20 9.35 8.95
CA SER A 52 -7.30 9.10 8.02
C SER A 52 -6.92 9.64 6.65
N PHE A 53 -7.01 8.77 5.64
CA PHE A 53 -6.68 9.07 4.24
C PHE A 53 -7.87 8.77 3.34
N ASP A 54 -8.24 9.74 2.52
CA ASP A 54 -9.18 9.56 1.43
C ASP A 54 -8.44 9.12 0.17
N PHE A 55 -8.86 8.00 -0.41
CA PHE A 55 -8.45 7.54 -1.72
C PHE A 55 -9.54 7.88 -2.73
N LYS A 56 -9.20 8.70 -3.72
CA LYS A 56 -10.14 9.24 -4.71
C LYS A 56 -9.70 8.86 -6.10
N ALA A 57 -10.54 8.12 -6.82
CA ALA A 57 -10.33 7.79 -8.23
C ALA A 57 -11.69 7.59 -8.90
N ASP A 58 -11.82 8.00 -10.16
CA ASP A 58 -13.02 7.75 -10.97
C ASP A 58 -14.34 8.16 -10.29
N GLY A 59 -14.33 9.33 -9.62
CA GLY A 59 -15.49 9.87 -8.88
C GLY A 59 -15.86 9.12 -7.59
N LYS A 60 -15.12 8.06 -7.22
CA LYS A 60 -15.32 7.30 -5.98
C LYS A 60 -14.35 7.78 -4.91
N THR A 61 -14.79 7.67 -3.65
CA THR A 61 -13.95 7.92 -2.48
C THR A 61 -14.01 6.72 -1.55
N VAL A 62 -12.86 6.24 -1.10
CA VAL A 62 -12.74 5.26 -0.02
C VAL A 62 -11.82 5.85 1.04
N THR A 63 -12.32 5.98 2.27
CA THR A 63 -11.53 6.48 3.40
C THR A 63 -10.99 5.32 4.22
N LYS A 64 -9.70 5.36 4.58
CA LYS A 64 -9.07 4.38 5.46
C LYS A 64 -8.25 5.07 6.54
N THR A 65 -8.31 4.52 7.75
CA THR A 65 -7.33 4.82 8.79
C THR A 65 -6.11 3.94 8.57
N LEU A 66 -4.95 4.55 8.34
CA LEU A 66 -3.66 3.86 8.23
C LEU A 66 -2.88 4.09 9.53
N GLN A 67 -2.15 3.08 9.98
CA GLN A 67 -1.25 3.14 11.14
C GLN A 67 0.17 3.40 10.67
N LEU A 68 0.96 4.15 11.42
CA LEU A 68 2.39 4.29 11.12
C LEU A 68 3.11 2.98 11.44
N GLU A 69 3.81 2.44 10.45
CA GLU A 69 4.89 1.50 10.64
C GLU A 69 6.17 2.33 10.84
N GLU A 70 6.75 2.21 12.03
CA GLU A 70 7.80 3.12 12.53
C GLU A 70 9.18 2.80 11.97
N MET A 71 9.44 1.53 11.63
CA MET A 71 10.72 1.08 11.10
C MET A 71 11.00 1.67 9.71
N TYR A 72 9.96 1.82 8.89
CA TYR A 72 10.04 2.34 7.53
C TYR A 72 9.42 3.73 7.37
N ASN A 73 8.76 4.26 8.41
CA ASN A 73 8.05 5.53 8.41
C ASN A 73 6.93 5.57 7.34
N TYR A 74 6.22 4.45 7.17
CA TYR A 74 5.13 4.28 6.21
C TYR A 74 3.79 4.17 6.91
N PHE A 75 2.75 4.75 6.32
CA PHE A 75 1.39 4.49 6.75
C PHE A 75 0.88 3.18 6.14
N VAL A 76 0.42 2.25 6.95
CA VAL A 76 -0.01 0.91 6.53
C VAL A 76 -1.45 0.60 6.92
N VAL A 77 -2.12 -0.23 6.12
CA VAL A 77 -3.43 -0.79 6.45
C VAL A 77 -3.57 -2.22 5.93
N ASP A 78 -4.06 -3.11 6.80
CA ASP A 78 -4.51 -4.45 6.43
C ASP A 78 -5.83 -4.36 5.67
N LEU A 79 -5.90 -5.03 4.53
CA LEU A 79 -7.09 -5.10 3.70
C LEU A 79 -7.62 -6.53 3.64
N THR A 80 -8.89 -6.66 3.25
CA THR A 80 -9.43 -7.95 2.79
C THR A 80 -9.24 -8.07 1.27
N LYS A 81 -9.25 -9.29 0.72
CA LYS A 81 -9.11 -9.49 -0.75
C LYS A 81 -10.22 -8.82 -1.57
N ALA A 82 -11.37 -8.56 -0.95
CA ALA A 82 -12.52 -7.89 -1.55
C ALA A 82 -12.69 -6.45 -1.04
N ASP A 83 -11.64 -5.84 -0.49
CA ASP A 83 -11.72 -4.49 0.04
C ASP A 83 -12.02 -3.47 -1.08
N PRO A 84 -12.98 -2.55 -0.90
CA PRO A 84 -13.35 -1.58 -1.93
C PRO A 84 -12.18 -0.66 -2.34
N LEU A 85 -11.17 -0.49 -1.49
CA LEU A 85 -9.96 0.22 -1.86
C LEU A 85 -9.18 -0.50 -2.97
N LEU A 86 -9.13 -1.84 -2.96
CA LEU A 86 -8.47 -2.60 -4.02
C LEU A 86 -9.19 -2.42 -5.35
N ASP A 87 -10.52 -2.38 -5.34
CA ASP A 87 -11.32 -2.12 -6.55
C ASP A 87 -11.11 -0.69 -7.07
N LEU A 88 -11.04 0.30 -6.18
CA LEU A 88 -10.73 1.69 -6.54
C LEU A 88 -9.34 1.80 -7.20
N LEU A 89 -8.33 1.14 -6.63
CA LEU A 89 -6.95 1.15 -7.14
C LEU A 89 -6.81 0.40 -8.47
N ARG A 90 -7.75 -0.47 -8.85
CA ARG A 90 -7.78 -1.15 -10.16
C ARG A 90 -8.32 -0.26 -11.30
N SER A 91 -8.73 0.98 -11.01
CA SER A 91 -9.14 1.94 -12.03
C SER A 91 -7.96 2.35 -12.94
N LYS A 92 -8.24 2.97 -14.10
CA LYS A 92 -7.22 3.19 -15.16
C LYS A 92 -6.56 4.57 -15.14
N GLY A 93 -7.06 5.49 -14.32
CA GLY A 93 -6.64 6.89 -14.32
C GLY A 93 -5.55 7.14 -13.28
N GLU A 94 -5.87 8.01 -12.33
CA GLU A 94 -5.03 8.39 -11.22
C GLU A 94 -5.82 8.18 -9.93
N VAL A 95 -5.13 7.83 -8.85
CA VAL A 95 -5.67 7.93 -7.49
C VAL A 95 -5.04 9.11 -6.78
N SER A 96 -5.87 10.01 -6.27
CA SER A 96 -5.45 11.01 -5.30
C SER A 96 -5.64 10.44 -3.90
N VAL A 97 -4.57 10.44 -3.11
CA VAL A 97 -4.56 10.02 -1.71
C VAL A 97 -4.33 11.25 -0.86
N GLY A 98 -5.27 11.59 0.03
CA GLY A 98 -5.22 12.84 0.78
C GLY A 98 -5.58 12.69 2.23
N SER A 99 -4.92 13.47 3.08
CA SER A 99 -5.25 13.65 4.49
C SER A 99 -5.16 15.14 4.84
N THR A 100 -6.05 15.61 5.71
CA THR A 100 -6.01 16.98 6.22
C THR A 100 -4.67 17.30 6.90
N LYS A 101 -4.07 16.31 7.59
CA LYS A 101 -2.83 16.50 8.35
C LYS A 101 -1.58 16.36 7.48
N TYR A 102 -1.61 15.45 6.49
CA TYR A 102 -0.42 15.02 5.75
C TYR A 102 -0.37 15.50 4.30
N GLY A 103 -1.37 16.28 3.87
CA GLY A 103 -1.46 16.76 2.50
C GLY A 103 -2.04 15.70 1.56
N ALA A 104 -1.92 15.96 0.26
CA ALA A 104 -2.46 15.09 -0.78
C ALA A 104 -1.42 14.82 -1.86
N THR A 105 -1.42 13.59 -2.33
CA THR A 105 -0.50 13.08 -3.35
C THR A 105 -1.26 12.22 -4.34
N SER A 106 -0.88 12.31 -5.61
CA SER A 106 -1.49 11.54 -6.69
C SER A 106 -0.55 10.47 -7.24
N PHE A 107 -1.12 9.33 -7.63
CA PHE A 107 -0.40 8.18 -8.17
C PHE A 107 -1.07 7.67 -9.46
N PRO A 108 -0.31 7.45 -10.55
CA PRO A 108 -0.87 6.90 -11.78
C PRO A 108 -1.28 5.43 -11.59
N LEU A 109 -2.46 5.05 -12.07
CA LEU A 109 -2.97 3.68 -11.96
C LEU A 109 -2.83 2.88 -13.25
N LYS A 110 -2.05 3.35 -14.22
CA LYS A 110 -1.83 2.62 -15.47
C LYS A 110 -1.21 1.24 -15.17
N GLY A 111 -1.94 0.17 -15.48
CA GLY A 111 -1.50 -1.21 -15.26
C GLY A 111 -1.75 -1.75 -13.85
N SER A 112 -2.30 -0.95 -12.94
CA SER A 112 -2.58 -1.34 -11.55
C SER A 112 -3.47 -2.58 -11.47
N SER A 113 -4.48 -2.69 -12.32
CA SER A 113 -5.41 -3.82 -12.32
C SER A 113 -4.73 -5.19 -12.47
N GLY A 114 -3.79 -5.28 -13.43
CA GLY A 114 -3.02 -6.50 -13.65
C GLY A 114 -2.01 -6.76 -12.53
N ALA A 115 -1.34 -5.71 -12.03
CA ALA A 115 -0.37 -5.81 -10.95
C ALA A 115 -1.03 -6.28 -9.64
N ILE A 116 -2.13 -5.63 -9.24
CA ILE A 116 -2.93 -6.00 -8.06
C ILE A 116 -3.46 -7.43 -8.21
N GLY A 117 -3.94 -7.82 -9.40
CA GLY A 117 -4.36 -9.19 -9.67
C GLY A 117 -3.26 -10.23 -9.40
N LYS A 118 -2.02 -9.95 -9.81
CA LYS A 118 -0.86 -10.82 -9.56
C LYS A 118 -0.49 -10.87 -8.07
N VAL A 119 -0.50 -9.74 -7.37
CA VAL A 119 -0.25 -9.68 -5.91
C VAL A 119 -1.28 -10.49 -5.15
N LEU A 120 -2.57 -10.28 -5.43
CA LEU A 120 -3.64 -10.98 -4.73
C LEU A 120 -3.64 -12.49 -4.98
N ALA A 121 -3.13 -12.92 -6.13
CA ALA A 121 -2.93 -14.34 -6.44
C ALA A 121 -1.83 -14.99 -5.60
N GLN A 122 -0.94 -14.23 -4.94
CA GLN A 122 0.10 -14.76 -4.04
C GLN A 122 -0.33 -14.80 -2.57
N CYS A 123 -1.44 -14.14 -2.21
CA CYS A 123 -1.94 -14.12 -0.84
C CYS A 123 -2.22 -15.53 -0.28
N GLY A 124 -1.62 -15.85 0.86
CA GLY A 124 -1.74 -17.12 1.58
C GLY A 124 -0.89 -18.24 0.99
N LYS A 125 -0.02 -17.93 0.01
CA LYS A 125 0.88 -18.91 -0.62
C LYS A 125 2.30 -18.85 -0.08
N ALA A 126 2.66 -17.80 0.66
CA ALA A 126 3.90 -17.79 1.43
C ALA A 126 3.80 -18.93 2.47
N LYS A 127 4.58 -19.99 2.24
CA LYS A 127 4.65 -21.13 3.15
C LYS A 127 5.49 -20.67 4.35
N PRO A 128 5.08 -20.92 5.61
CA PRO A 128 6.01 -20.83 6.72
C PRO A 128 7.18 -21.78 6.42
N ALA A 129 8.40 -21.41 6.81
CA ALA A 129 9.53 -22.32 6.75
C ALA A 129 9.15 -23.59 7.52
N ASP A 130 9.07 -24.73 6.83
CA ASP A 130 8.93 -26.04 7.45
C ASP A 130 10.22 -26.27 8.24
N GLY A 131 10.18 -26.01 9.54
CA GLY A 131 11.23 -26.43 10.47
C GLY A 131 11.06 -27.91 10.78
N ASP A 132 11.97 -28.74 10.25
CA ASP A 132 12.26 -30.09 10.76
C ASP A 132 13.69 -30.09 11.33
#